data_AF-A0A9P0GBP1-F1
#
_entry.id   AF-A0A9P0GBP1-F1
#
_cell.length_a   1.000
_cell.length_b   1.000
_cell.length_c   1.000
_cell.angle_alpha   90.00
_cell.angle_beta   90.00
_cell.angle_gamma   90.00
#
_symmetry.space_group_name_H-M   'P 1'
#
loop_
_entity.id
_entity.type
_entity.pdbx_description
1 polymer ?
#
loop_
_entity_poly.entity_id
_entity_poly.type
_entity_poly.pdbx_seq_one_letter_code
_entity_poly.pdbx_strand_id
1 'polypeptide(L)'
;MCQQLSKLIEKHHLLFLKLFPLHLTPKYHFLTHYPFIIKKIGPLTKIMTLRYESKHRQSKLAANVVSSRVNITRTLALKHQLQLTKRMVNNDGFTDRILYDGKYLEKTNILNIIPTFKDILRQTYAPDVDTILEIFETNVSLVKRITFNNVIFKKDDLVLTHYLEEP
;
A
#
# COMPACT_ATOMS: atom_id res chain seq x y z
N MET A 1 14.80 14.15 -1.17
CA MET A 1 13.34 14.42 -1.29
C MET A 1 12.78 15.19 -0.09
N CYS A 2 12.86 14.71 1.15
CA CYS A 2 12.22 15.39 2.30
C CYS A 2 12.81 16.79 2.63
N GLN A 3 14.13 16.98 2.49
CA GLN A 3 14.76 18.30 2.68
C GLN A 3 14.28 19.34 1.67
N GLN A 4 14.05 18.94 0.42
CA GLN A 4 13.56 19.82 -0.64
C GLN A 4 12.12 20.26 -0.37
N LEU A 5 11.27 19.34 0.13
CA LEU A 5 9.90 19.64 0.53
C LEU A 5 9.87 20.68 1.66
N SER A 6 10.74 20.54 2.67
CA SER A 6 10.83 21.51 3.77
C SER A 6 11.15 22.92 3.27
N LYS A 7 12.14 23.07 2.37
CA LYS A 7 12.51 24.36 1.79
C LYS A 7 11.39 24.99 0.96
N LEU A 8 10.63 24.17 0.22
CA LEU A 8 9.49 24.65 -0.56
C LEU A 8 8.36 25.16 0.35
N ILE A 9 8.08 24.46 1.45
CA ILE A 9 7.07 24.86 2.44
C ILE A 9 7.47 26.19 3.10
N GLU A 10 8.72 26.33 3.50
CA GLU A 10 9.25 27.58 4.08
C GLU A 10 9.11 28.75 3.10
N LYS A 11 9.58 28.58 1.86
CA LYS A 11 9.45 29.59 0.81
C LYS A 11 7.98 29.98 0.56
N HIS A 12 7.08 29.00 0.55
CA HIS A 12 5.65 29.23 0.38
C HIS A 12 5.08 30.08 1.53
N HIS A 13 5.42 29.77 2.79
CA HIS A 13 4.96 30.55 3.95
C HIS A 13 5.48 31.99 3.92
N LEU A 14 6.76 32.18 3.59
CA LEU A 14 7.36 33.51 3.46
C LEU A 14 6.69 34.35 2.37
N LEU A 15 6.42 33.75 1.20
CA LEU A 15 5.71 34.43 0.12
C LEU A 15 4.26 34.76 0.48
N PHE A 16 3.57 33.85 1.17
CA PHE A 16 2.19 34.08 1.61
C PHE A 16 2.11 35.28 2.56
N LEU A 17 3.00 35.34 3.56
CA LEU A 17 3.08 36.47 4.51
C LEU A 17 3.45 37.79 3.82
N LYS A 18 4.25 37.74 2.74
CA LYS A 18 4.63 38.94 1.99
C LYS A 18 3.49 39.47 1.11
N LEU A 19 2.68 38.60 0.52
CA LEU A 19 1.64 38.96 -0.44
C LEU A 19 0.28 39.25 0.21
N PHE A 20 -0.01 38.61 1.34
CA PHE A 20 -1.30 38.72 2.00
C PHE A 20 -1.11 39.24 3.44
N PRO A 21 -1.84 40.29 3.85
CA PRO A 21 -1.81 40.81 5.22
C PRO A 21 -2.68 39.94 6.15
N LEU A 22 -2.43 38.63 6.18
CA LEU A 22 -3.19 37.65 6.94
C LEU A 22 -2.26 36.77 7.79
N HIS A 23 -2.78 36.33 8.93
CA HIS A 23 -2.06 35.40 9.79
C HIS A 23 -2.10 33.97 9.23
N LEU A 24 -1.03 33.21 9.50
CA LEU A 24 -0.98 31.80 9.15
C LEU A 24 -1.98 31.01 10.00
N THR A 25 -2.90 30.32 9.33
CA THR A 25 -3.82 29.38 9.98
C THR A 25 -3.07 28.13 10.50
N PRO A 26 -3.65 27.38 11.45
CA PRO A 26 -3.07 26.11 11.92
C PRO A 26 -2.73 25.10 10.82
N LYS A 27 -3.41 25.15 9.67
CA LYS A 27 -3.11 24.28 8.51
C LYS A 27 -1.69 24.49 7.98
N TYR A 28 -1.18 25.72 8.00
CA TYR A 28 0.18 26.02 7.59
C TYR A 28 1.20 25.44 8.59
N HIS A 29 0.90 25.46 9.89
CA HIS A 29 1.73 24.79 10.88
C HIS A 29 1.73 23.27 10.68
N PHE A 30 0.59 22.65 10.37
CA PHE A 30 0.59 21.21 10.07
C PHE A 30 1.43 20.84 8.85
N LEU A 31 1.50 21.74 7.85
CA LEU A 31 2.30 21.52 6.65
C LEU A 31 3.79 21.41 6.97
N THR A 32 4.32 22.12 7.97
CA THR A 32 5.74 22.02 8.36
C THR A 32 6.11 20.63 8.89
N HIS A 33 5.15 19.86 9.40
CA HIS A 33 5.37 18.49 9.89
C HIS A 33 5.35 17.43 8.78
N TYR A 34 4.89 17.78 7.57
CA TYR A 34 4.74 16.82 6.46
C TYR A 34 6.06 16.13 6.07
N PRO A 35 7.21 16.82 5.97
CA PRO A 35 8.48 16.16 5.65
C PRO A 35 8.86 15.07 6.67
N PHE A 36 8.60 15.31 7.95
CA PHE A 36 8.86 14.35 9.02
C PHE A 36 7.90 13.16 8.95
N ILE A 37 6.60 13.43 8.81
CA ILE A 37 5.56 12.38 8.73
C ILE A 37 5.79 11.50 7.50
N ILE A 38 6.09 12.09 6.33
CA ILE A 38 6.39 11.33 5.11
C ILE A 38 7.62 10.45 5.29
N LYS A 39 8.65 10.94 6.00
CA LYS A 39 9.86 10.15 6.28
C LYS A 39 9.58 8.96 7.20
N LYS A 40 8.65 9.10 8.14
CA LYS A 40 8.34 8.09 9.16
C LYS A 40 7.27 7.08 8.73
N ILE A 41 6.20 7.55 8.10
CA ILE A 41 4.98 6.80 7.81
C ILE A 41 4.86 6.49 6.31
N GLY A 42 5.58 7.21 5.46
CA GLY A 42 5.51 7.09 4.02
C GLY A 42 4.45 8.01 3.39
N PRO A 43 3.90 7.65 2.22
CA PRO A 43 3.06 8.56 1.44
C PRO A 43 1.74 8.92 2.15
N LEU A 44 1.51 10.23 2.35
CA LEU A 44 0.34 10.74 3.08
C LEU A 44 -0.99 10.29 2.45
N THR A 45 -1.04 10.09 1.13
CA THR A 45 -2.23 9.62 0.40
C THR A 45 -2.79 8.30 0.90
N LYS A 46 -1.96 7.45 1.51
CA LYS A 46 -2.40 6.16 2.07
C LYS A 46 -3.04 6.32 3.45
N ILE A 47 -2.70 7.37 4.20
CA ILE A 47 -3.24 7.67 5.54
C ILE A 47 -4.37 8.70 5.53
N MET A 48 -4.68 9.32 4.40
CA MET A 48 -5.78 10.31 4.31
C MET A 48 -7.14 9.67 4.63
N THR A 49 -7.93 10.40 5.42
CA THR A 49 -9.27 9.97 5.85
C THR A 49 -10.37 10.20 4.81
N LEU A 50 -10.05 10.82 3.66
CA LEU A 50 -11.00 11.09 2.57
C LEU A 50 -11.76 9.85 2.10
N ARG A 51 -11.14 8.66 2.18
CA ARG A 51 -11.80 7.39 1.84
C ARG A 51 -12.92 7.03 2.81
N TYR A 52 -12.73 7.29 4.10
CA TYR A 52 -13.76 7.05 5.12
C TYR A 52 -14.96 7.99 4.90
N GLU A 53 -14.71 9.27 4.59
CA GLU A 53 -15.79 10.20 4.26
C GLU A 53 -16.54 9.81 2.99
N SER A 54 -15.82 9.33 1.99
CA SER A 54 -16.43 8.78 0.76
C SER A 54 -17.31 7.57 1.06
N LYS A 55 -16.90 6.71 2.01
CA LYS A 55 -17.68 5.54 2.44
C LYS A 55 -18.99 5.96 3.13
N HIS A 56 -18.98 7.02 3.94
CA HIS A 56 -20.18 7.53 4.62
C HIS A 56 -21.31 7.91 3.66
N ARG A 57 -21.00 8.37 2.43
CA ARG A 57 -22.00 8.75 1.43
C ARG A 57 -23.01 7.64 1.15
N GLN A 58 -22.56 6.38 1.10
CA GLN A 58 -23.43 5.23 0.83
C GLN A 58 -24.53 5.08 1.90
N SER A 59 -24.14 5.23 3.17
CA SER A 59 -25.06 5.17 4.31
C SER A 59 -26.02 6.36 4.32
N LYS A 60 -25.55 7.57 4.02
CA LYS A 60 -26.42 8.78 3.94
C LYS A 60 -27.50 8.63 2.86
N LEU A 61 -27.10 8.18 1.67
CA LEU A 61 -28.05 7.94 0.57
C LEU A 61 -29.10 6.89 0.94
N ALA A 62 -28.66 5.78 1.56
CA ALA A 62 -29.59 4.75 2.03
C ALA A 62 -30.53 5.29 3.11
N ALA A 63 -30.03 6.10 4.05
CA ALA A 63 -30.84 6.67 5.12
C ALA A 63 -31.94 7.59 4.58
N ASN A 64 -31.64 8.39 3.56
CA ASN A 64 -32.60 9.30 2.96
C ASN A 64 -33.76 8.57 2.26
N VAL A 65 -33.49 7.42 1.62
CA VAL A 65 -34.50 6.66 0.87
C VAL A 65 -35.37 5.77 1.77
N VAL A 66 -34.84 5.28 2.89
CA VAL A 66 -35.61 4.42 3.81
C VAL A 66 -36.75 5.21 4.44
N SER A 67 -37.98 4.69 4.35
CA SER A 67 -39.18 5.30 4.95
C SER A 67 -39.31 5.01 6.45
N SER A 68 -38.85 3.84 6.92
CA SER A 68 -38.92 3.46 8.33
C SER A 68 -37.83 4.16 9.17
N ARG A 69 -38.23 4.79 10.28
CA ARG A 69 -37.33 5.48 11.22
C ARG A 69 -37.14 4.76 12.55
N VAL A 70 -37.83 3.63 12.76
CA VAL A 70 -37.86 2.91 14.04
C VAL A 70 -36.47 2.43 14.47
N ASN A 71 -35.61 2.03 13.52
CA ASN A 71 -34.21 1.73 13.81
C ASN A 71 -33.33 1.88 12.54
N ILE A 72 -32.86 3.10 12.30
CA ILE A 72 -32.10 3.43 11.09
C ILE A 72 -30.71 2.77 11.08
N THR A 73 -30.05 2.67 12.23
CA THR A 73 -28.71 2.08 12.34
C THR A 73 -28.74 0.59 12.00
N ARG A 74 -29.72 -0.15 12.52
CA ARG A 74 -29.95 -1.56 12.16
C ARG A 74 -30.20 -1.73 10.66
N THR A 75 -31.02 -0.85 10.08
CA THR A 75 -31.35 -0.92 8.64
C THR A 75 -30.13 -0.68 7.76
N LEU A 76 -29.31 0.32 8.10
CA LEU A 76 -28.07 0.62 7.39
C LEU A 76 -27.02 -0.49 7.55
N ALA A 77 -26.87 -1.03 8.76
CA ALA A 77 -25.96 -2.14 9.03
C ALA A 77 -26.35 -3.39 8.23
N LEU A 78 -27.64 -3.76 8.22
CA LEU A 78 -28.16 -4.89 7.46
C LEU A 78 -27.91 -4.71 5.96
N LYS A 79 -28.22 -3.52 5.42
CA LYS A 79 -27.95 -3.22 4.01
C LYS A 79 -26.46 -3.32 3.67
N HIS A 80 -25.58 -2.86 4.56
CA HIS A 80 -24.14 -2.95 4.37
C HIS A 80 -23.66 -4.40 4.37
N GLN A 81 -24.14 -5.22 5.30
CA GLN A 81 -23.83 -6.65 5.38
C GLN A 81 -24.28 -7.38 4.11
N LEU A 82 -25.51 -7.15 3.64
CA LEU A 82 -26.02 -7.75 2.39
C LEU A 82 -25.17 -7.38 1.17
N GLN A 83 -24.72 -6.12 1.07
CA GLN A 83 -23.82 -5.67 0.01
C GLN A 83 -22.44 -6.35 0.09
N LEU A 84 -21.93 -6.58 1.30
CA LEU A 84 -20.67 -7.29 1.51
C LEU A 84 -20.80 -8.76 1.11
N THR A 85 -21.83 -9.45 1.58
CA THR A 85 -22.09 -10.85 1.23
C THR A 85 -22.21 -11.05 -0.27
N LYS A 86 -22.94 -10.16 -0.97
CA LYS A 86 -23.02 -10.20 -2.43
C LYS A 86 -21.64 -10.16 -3.09
N ARG A 87 -20.76 -9.26 -2.63
CA ARG A 87 -19.40 -9.14 -3.19
C ARG A 87 -18.57 -10.38 -2.93
N MET A 88 -18.65 -10.93 -1.73
CA MET A 88 -17.94 -12.16 -1.36
C MET A 88 -18.40 -13.36 -2.19
N VAL A 89 -19.71 -13.56 -2.33
CA VAL A 89 -20.28 -14.66 -3.14
C VAL A 89 -19.88 -14.55 -4.61
N ASN A 90 -19.86 -13.34 -5.16
CA ASN A 90 -19.50 -13.11 -6.55
C ASN A 90 -17.98 -13.02 -6.79
N ASN A 91 -17.16 -13.10 -5.75
CA ASN A 91 -15.73 -12.79 -5.79
C ASN A 91 -15.40 -11.40 -6.41
N ASP A 92 -16.31 -10.43 -6.24
CA ASP A 92 -16.22 -9.10 -6.82
C ASP A 92 -15.23 -8.22 -6.04
N GLY A 93 -14.11 -7.87 -6.67
CA GLY A 93 -13.13 -6.94 -6.12
C GLY A 93 -12.01 -7.56 -5.27
N PHE A 94 -11.94 -8.90 -5.24
CA PHE A 94 -10.82 -9.67 -4.67
C PHE A 94 -9.78 -10.08 -5.72
N THR A 95 -9.83 -9.50 -6.92
CA THR A 95 -8.79 -9.72 -7.93
C THR A 95 -7.44 -9.28 -7.38
N ASP A 96 -6.45 -10.17 -7.40
CA ASP A 96 -5.06 -9.79 -7.17
C ASP A 96 -4.70 -8.68 -8.15
N ARG A 97 -4.48 -7.48 -7.63
CA ARG A 97 -4.05 -6.33 -8.44
C ARG A 97 -2.57 -6.43 -8.83
N ILE A 98 -1.96 -7.59 -8.62
CA ILE A 98 -0.64 -7.93 -9.10
C ILE A 98 -0.80 -8.36 -10.56
N LEU A 99 -0.76 -7.38 -11.46
CA LEU A 99 -0.71 -7.66 -12.89
C LEU A 99 0.75 -7.93 -13.27
N TYR A 100 1.10 -9.21 -13.42
CA TYR A 100 2.34 -9.61 -14.06
C TYR A 100 2.19 -9.37 -15.56
N ASP A 101 3.05 -8.54 -16.16
CA ASP A 101 3.13 -8.48 -17.62
C ASP A 101 3.84 -9.75 -18.10
N GLY A 102 3.07 -10.67 -18.71
CA GLY A 102 3.55 -12.00 -19.11
C GLY A 102 4.74 -12.01 -20.06
N LYS A 103 5.13 -10.86 -20.62
CA LYS A 103 6.32 -10.69 -21.45
C LYS A 103 7.66 -10.61 -20.69
N TYR A 104 7.65 -10.44 -19.37
CA TYR A 104 8.87 -10.21 -18.58
C TYR A 104 9.13 -11.22 -17.46
N LEU A 105 8.39 -12.33 -17.43
CA LEU A 105 8.59 -13.41 -16.48
C LEU A 105 9.67 -14.38 -17.01
N GLU A 106 10.94 -14.04 -16.83
CA GLU A 106 12.03 -15.01 -17.01
C GLU A 106 12.23 -15.73 -15.68
N LYS A 107 11.91 -17.02 -15.61
CA LYS A 107 12.24 -17.86 -14.44
C LYS A 107 13.75 -18.03 -14.40
N THR A 108 14.43 -17.45 -13.42
CA THR A 108 15.85 -17.70 -13.17
C THR A 108 16.04 -18.41 -11.85
N ASN A 109 16.92 -19.41 -11.85
CA ASN A 109 17.29 -20.14 -10.64
C ASN A 109 18.29 -19.30 -9.81
N ILE A 110 17.94 -18.97 -8.57
CA ILE A 110 18.69 -18.08 -7.65
C ILE A 110 20.14 -18.56 -7.46
N LEU A 111 20.34 -19.88 -7.51
CA LEU A 111 21.63 -20.54 -7.33
C LEU A 111 22.73 -20.02 -8.28
N ASN A 112 22.34 -19.52 -9.47
CA ASN A 112 23.31 -19.03 -10.45
C ASN A 112 23.79 -17.60 -10.20
N ILE A 113 23.04 -16.80 -9.42
CA ILE A 113 23.34 -15.36 -9.23
C ILE A 113 24.10 -15.12 -7.92
N ILE A 114 23.86 -15.93 -6.91
CA ILE A 114 24.55 -15.80 -5.62
C ILE A 114 25.07 -17.18 -5.19
N PRO A 115 26.22 -17.65 -5.75
CA PRO A 115 26.87 -18.88 -5.30
C PRO A 115 27.09 -18.87 -3.78
N THR A 116 27.39 -17.69 -3.24
CA THR A 116 27.58 -17.41 -1.81
C THR A 116 26.34 -17.61 -0.95
N PHE A 117 25.12 -17.57 -1.50
CA PHE A 117 23.90 -17.71 -0.70
C PHE A 117 23.71 -19.16 -0.22
N LYS A 118 24.08 -20.14 -1.06
CA LYS A 118 24.09 -21.56 -0.68
C LYS A 118 25.10 -21.81 0.44
N ASP A 119 26.26 -21.17 0.36
CA ASP A 119 27.32 -21.32 1.37
C ASP A 119 26.96 -20.62 2.69
N ILE A 120 26.32 -19.45 2.64
CA ILE A 120 25.83 -18.73 3.82
C ILE A 120 24.73 -19.53 4.53
N LEU A 121 23.77 -20.10 3.79
CA LEU A 121 22.69 -20.91 4.37
C LEU A 121 23.21 -22.20 5.03
N ARG A 122 24.23 -22.83 4.43
CA ARG A 122 24.90 -24.01 5.00
C ARG A 122 25.68 -23.69 6.28
N GLN A 123 26.23 -22.48 6.40
CA GLN A 123 26.94 -22.04 7.62
C GLN A 123 26.00 -21.79 8.80
N THR A 124 24.71 -21.52 8.56
CA THR A 124 23.75 -21.20 9.61
C THR A 124 23.16 -22.38 10.39
N TYR A 125 23.60 -23.63 10.19
CA TYR A 125 23.11 -24.83 10.92
C TYR A 125 21.58 -24.94 10.99
N ALA A 126 20.87 -24.49 9.95
CA ALA A 126 19.43 -24.70 9.87
C ALA A 126 19.16 -26.19 9.56
N PRO A 127 18.28 -26.87 10.31
CA PRO A 127 17.83 -28.20 9.91
C PRO A 127 17.03 -28.04 8.62
N ASP A 128 17.36 -28.86 7.61
CA ASP A 128 16.62 -28.96 6.34
C ASP A 128 16.85 -27.82 5.31
N VAL A 129 18.13 -27.47 5.10
CA VAL A 129 18.58 -26.45 4.13
C VAL A 129 18.10 -26.74 2.70
N ASP A 130 18.03 -28.00 2.29
CA ASP A 130 17.67 -28.38 0.91
C ASP A 130 16.18 -28.09 0.61
N THR A 131 15.30 -28.34 1.58
CA THR A 131 13.85 -28.04 1.49
C THR A 131 13.60 -26.54 1.49
N ILE A 132 14.37 -25.78 2.29
CA ILE A 132 14.34 -24.32 2.30
C ILE A 132 14.80 -23.76 0.94
N LEU A 133 15.84 -24.33 0.34
CA LEU A 133 16.32 -23.93 -1.00
C LEU A 133 15.27 -24.17 -2.09
N GLU A 134 14.55 -25.31 -2.07
CA GLU A 134 13.45 -25.58 -3.02
C GLU A 134 12.29 -24.57 -2.89
N ILE A 135 11.94 -24.18 -1.66
CA ILE A 135 10.92 -23.15 -1.41
C ILE A 135 11.34 -21.79 -1.99
N PHE A 136 12.62 -21.43 -1.87
CA PHE A 136 13.12 -20.19 -2.45
C PHE A 136 13.16 -20.24 -3.98
N GLU A 137 13.60 -21.36 -4.57
CA GLU A 137 13.63 -21.53 -6.03
C GLU A 137 12.24 -21.38 -6.68
N THR A 138 11.19 -21.81 -5.98
CA THR A 138 9.80 -21.75 -6.48
C THR A 138 9.15 -20.37 -6.32
N ASN A 139 9.58 -19.57 -5.34
CA ASN A 139 8.90 -18.32 -4.95
C ASN A 139 9.69 -17.02 -5.23
N VAL A 140 10.86 -17.12 -5.85
CA VAL A 140 11.68 -15.95 -6.21
C VAL A 140 11.82 -15.87 -7.71
N SER A 141 11.46 -14.71 -8.26
CA SER A 141 11.61 -14.42 -9.69
C SER A 141 12.41 -13.14 -9.86
N LEU A 142 13.43 -13.17 -10.71
CA LEU A 142 14.19 -11.97 -11.05
C LEU A 142 13.48 -11.28 -12.22
N VAL A 143 12.99 -10.07 -11.99
CA VAL A 143 12.13 -9.40 -12.96
C VAL A 143 12.78 -8.13 -13.46
N LYS A 144 12.79 -7.93 -14.79
CA LYS A 144 13.40 -6.77 -15.45
C LYS A 144 12.80 -5.43 -14.98
N ARG A 145 11.51 -5.42 -14.64
CA ARG A 145 10.82 -4.27 -14.05
C ARG A 145 9.55 -4.69 -13.31
N ILE A 146 9.46 -4.48 -12.00
CA ILE A 146 8.22 -4.65 -11.22
C ILE A 146 7.75 -3.28 -10.75
N THR A 147 6.44 -3.03 -10.83
CA THR A 147 5.84 -1.86 -10.20
C THR A 147 4.90 -2.32 -9.10
N PHE A 148 5.28 -2.14 -7.84
CA PHE A 148 4.46 -2.49 -6.68
C PHE A 148 4.24 -1.24 -5.81
N ASN A 149 2.99 -0.91 -5.50
CA ASN A 149 2.66 0.26 -4.68
C ASN A 149 3.31 1.59 -5.14
N ASN A 150 3.38 1.84 -6.46
CA ASN A 150 4.09 2.97 -7.08
C ASN A 150 5.61 3.00 -6.87
N VAL A 151 6.20 1.92 -6.36
CA VAL A 151 7.65 1.70 -6.27
C VAL A 151 8.07 0.87 -7.47
N ILE A 152 9.09 1.35 -8.19
CA ILE A 152 9.64 0.71 -9.38
C ILE A 152 10.90 -0.03 -8.96
N PHE A 153 10.85 -1.36 -9.08
CA PHE A 153 11.99 -2.25 -8.87
C PHE A 153 12.66 -2.48 -10.23
N LYS A 154 13.99 -2.41 -10.26
CA LYS A 154 14.81 -2.48 -11.47
C LYS A 154 15.52 -3.83 -11.58
N LYS A 155 16.15 -4.06 -12.73
CA LYS A 155 17.03 -5.21 -12.96
C LYS A 155 18.03 -5.35 -11.81
N ASP A 156 18.18 -6.58 -11.31
CA ASP A 156 19.01 -7.02 -10.18
C ASP A 156 18.40 -6.82 -8.77
N ASP A 157 17.17 -6.29 -8.67
CA ASP A 157 16.42 -6.29 -7.40
C ASP A 157 15.77 -7.66 -7.14
N LEU A 158 15.98 -8.20 -5.93
CA LEU A 158 15.45 -9.51 -5.51
C LEU A 158 14.03 -9.33 -4.94
N VAL A 159 13.03 -9.94 -5.57
CA VAL A 159 11.62 -9.78 -5.19
C VAL A 159 10.98 -11.14 -4.92
N LEU A 160 10.46 -11.29 -3.69
CA LEU A 160 9.68 -12.45 -3.26
C LEU A 160 8.26 -12.33 -3.82
N THR A 161 7.85 -13.28 -4.66
CA THR A 161 6.57 -13.20 -5.39
C THR A 161 5.41 -13.84 -4.64
N HIS A 162 5.68 -14.79 -3.74
CA HIS A 162 4.67 -15.39 -2.88
C HIS A 162 5.24 -15.58 -1.47
N TYR A 163 4.58 -14.95 -0.50
CA TYR A 163 4.66 -15.35 0.89
C TYR A 163 3.29 -15.96 1.19
N LEU A 164 3.18 -17.28 1.07
CA LEU A 164 2.07 -17.98 1.68
C LEU A 164 2.37 -17.97 3.19
N GLU A 165 1.74 -17.06 3.93
CA GLU A 165 1.47 -17.36 5.33
C GLU A 165 0.56 -18.59 5.30
N GLU A 166 1.14 -19.78 5.47
CA GLU A 166 0.35 -20.93 5.92
C GLU A 166 -0.32 -20.55 7.25
N PRO A 167 -1.58 -21.00 7.47
CA PRO A 167 -2.41 -20.56 8.58
C PRO A 167 -1.87 -20.91 9.97
#